data_AF-A0A352FJ01-F1
#
_entry.id   AF-A0A352FJ01-F1
#
_cell.length_a   1.000
_cell.length_b   1.000
_cell.length_c   1.000
_cell.angle_alpha   90.00
_cell.angle_beta   90.00
_cell.angle_gamma   90.00
#
_symmetry.space_group_name_H-M   'P 1'
#
loop_
_entity.id
_entity.type
_entity.pdbx_description
1 polymer ?
#
loop_
_entity_poly.entity_id
_entity_poly.type
_entity_poly.pdbx_seq_one_letter_code
_entity_poly.pdbx_strand_id
1 'polypeptide(L)'
;MIICFDCSGKTNAMMDELLARGRYASVSELISIAIANQVVLETQVSDGESLTIGERESVKQKVSAANGKPSSKPTKKRRTVREDPDGSGQSHRRVEQKSVLFLLDGLDTLNRLSGSLPDDYWTPGMEVPLDRWVFGQHNKLLPVKASCRGLAHLLKDDPKGIFYDDAANRISGDAIILGDLLLECDGKHKIDRDKALSTAFPNSIDKSGKARSRYANQFVASVNKQGQVSGALIDFKLINYKPGKRPRLILTESGWEFALMRNPILDEHCGPHSIKFSEEEVKFFLNHIAANVRAEDFAYRAILQAIVGGANTPDLLDTMLRQSVPDERTQRVTLSFLSSQRSGAVSRMSDLGLVERVREGVRVTYLPTDLGRDFINRERPQE
;
A
#
# COMPACT_ATOMS: atom_id res chain seq x y z
N MET A 1 7.11 -10.93 7.24
CA MET A 1 7.17 -11.60 5.92
C MET A 1 5.85 -12.30 5.78
N ILE A 2 5.03 -11.96 4.79
CA ILE A 2 3.78 -12.66 4.54
C ILE A 2 4.11 -13.71 3.48
N ILE A 3 4.07 -14.98 3.89
CA ILE A 3 4.29 -16.11 2.98
C ILE A 3 2.91 -16.58 2.53
N CYS A 4 2.61 -16.44 1.25
CA CYS A 4 1.44 -17.05 0.63
C CYS A 4 1.92 -18.26 -0.16
N PHE A 5 1.37 -19.43 0.13
CA PHE A 5 1.65 -20.66 -0.59
C PHE A 5 0.33 -21.37 -0.88
N ASP A 6 0.28 -22.10 -1.98
CA ASP A 6 -0.87 -22.92 -2.32
C ASP A 6 -0.87 -24.16 -1.42
N CYS A 7 -1.97 -24.38 -0.70
CA CYS A 7 -2.10 -25.42 0.29
C CYS A 7 -3.32 -26.28 -0.05
N SER A 8 -3.09 -27.56 -0.34
CA SER A 8 -4.19 -28.50 -0.54
C SER A 8 -5.05 -28.61 0.73
N GLY A 9 -6.35 -28.89 0.58
CA GLY A 9 -7.25 -29.10 1.72
C GLY A 9 -6.77 -30.20 2.68
N LYS A 10 -6.13 -31.25 2.13
CA LYS A 10 -5.49 -32.31 2.91
C LYS A 10 -4.32 -31.80 3.74
N THR A 11 -3.44 -30.98 3.14
CA THR A 11 -2.29 -30.38 3.84
C THR A 11 -2.76 -29.43 4.94
N ASN A 12 -3.83 -28.67 4.71
CA ASN A 12 -4.38 -27.78 5.73
C ASN A 12 -4.90 -28.57 6.94
N ALA A 13 -5.67 -29.65 6.71
CA ALA A 13 -6.15 -30.51 7.78
C ALA A 13 -5.02 -31.14 8.60
N MET A 14 -3.91 -31.53 7.96
CA MET A 14 -2.72 -32.04 8.67
C MET A 14 -2.05 -30.95 9.53
N MET A 15 -1.99 -29.70 9.06
CA MET A 15 -1.46 -28.59 9.86
C MET A 15 -2.33 -28.30 11.08
N ASP A 16 -3.66 -28.30 10.91
CA ASP A 16 -4.63 -28.09 11.99
C ASP A 16 -4.51 -29.19 13.06
N GLU A 17 -4.35 -30.45 12.65
CA GLU A 17 -4.14 -31.58 13.57
C GLU A 17 -2.84 -31.43 14.39
N LEU A 18 -1.75 -30.99 13.75
CA LEU A 18 -0.47 -30.76 14.42
C LEU A 18 -0.55 -29.61 15.44
N LEU A 19 -1.35 -28.58 15.16
CA LEU A 19 -1.63 -27.48 16.08
C LEU A 19 -2.50 -27.93 17.25
N ALA A 20 -3.54 -28.73 17.00
CA ALA A 20 -4.43 -29.27 18.03
C ALA A 20 -3.67 -30.14 19.06
N ARG A 21 -2.58 -30.79 18.65
CA ARG A 21 -1.68 -31.56 19.54
C ARG A 21 -0.78 -30.67 20.42
N GLY A 22 -0.86 -29.34 20.30
CA GLY A 22 -0.15 -28.37 21.14
C GLY A 22 1.37 -28.35 20.94
N ARG A 23 1.88 -28.94 19.85
CA ARG A 23 3.32 -29.01 19.56
C ARG A 23 3.88 -27.75 18.90
N TYR A 24 3.00 -26.87 18.42
CA TYR A 24 3.33 -25.64 17.72
C TYR A 24 2.36 -24.54 18.18
N ALA A 25 2.85 -23.32 18.40
CA ALA A 25 2.06 -22.19 18.84
C ALA A 25 1.29 -21.52 17.68
N SER A 26 1.74 -21.71 16.43
CA SER A 26 1.06 -21.18 15.24
C SER A 26 1.41 -21.93 13.95
N VAL A 27 0.58 -21.78 12.92
CA VAL A 27 0.86 -22.26 11.55
C VAL A 27 2.20 -21.73 11.04
N SER A 28 2.54 -20.47 11.34
CA SER A 28 3.79 -19.85 10.93
C SER A 28 5.02 -20.52 11.57
N GLU A 29 4.92 -20.92 12.83
CA GLU A 29 5.99 -21.65 13.53
C GLU A 29 6.15 -23.06 12.95
N LEU A 30 5.04 -23.77 12.73
CA LEU A 30 5.03 -25.08 12.10
C LEU A 30 5.74 -25.05 10.73
N ILE A 31 5.38 -24.11 9.87
CA ILE A 31 5.99 -23.97 8.53
C ILE A 31 7.48 -23.64 8.64
N SER A 32 7.88 -22.75 9.55
CA SER A 32 9.29 -22.38 9.72
C SER A 32 10.13 -23.60 10.13
N ILE A 33 9.62 -24.41 11.06
CA ILE A 33 10.27 -25.64 11.50
C ILE A 33 10.30 -26.68 10.38
N ALA A 34 9.21 -26.84 9.62
CA ALA A 34 9.16 -27.77 8.50
C ALA A 34 10.20 -27.42 7.43
N ILE A 35 10.35 -26.14 7.08
CA ILE A 35 11.36 -25.68 6.13
C ILE A 35 12.77 -25.92 6.68
N ALA A 36 13.02 -25.60 7.95
CA ALA A 36 14.33 -25.84 8.56
C ALA A 36 14.71 -27.33 8.55
N ASN A 37 13.76 -28.21 8.87
CA ASN A 37 13.96 -29.66 8.82
C ASN A 37 14.21 -30.14 7.39
N GLN A 38 13.49 -29.61 6.40
CA GLN A 38 13.67 -29.97 5.00
C GLN A 38 15.06 -29.59 4.50
N VAL A 39 15.56 -28.39 4.86
CA VAL A 39 16.92 -27.96 4.51
C VAL A 39 17.97 -28.89 5.14
N VAL A 40 17.80 -29.28 6.40
CA VAL A 40 18.70 -30.24 7.07
C VAL A 40 18.71 -31.58 6.34
N LEU A 41 17.53 -32.11 6.00
CA LEU A 41 17.40 -33.35 5.25
C LEU A 41 18.08 -33.28 3.88
N GLU A 42 17.83 -32.22 3.12
CA GLU A 42 18.43 -32.05 1.78
C GLU A 42 19.95 -31.88 1.84
N THR A 43 20.46 -31.15 2.84
CA THR A 43 21.89 -30.94 3.01
C THR A 43 22.59 -32.25 3.41
N GLN A 44 22.05 -32.98 4.39
CA GLN A 44 22.69 -34.18 4.93
C GLN A 44 22.52 -35.42 4.04
N VAL A 45 21.41 -35.53 3.30
CA VAL A 45 21.20 -36.63 2.34
C VAL A 45 22.05 -36.44 1.08
N SER A 46 22.34 -35.20 0.68
CA SER A 46 23.20 -34.91 -0.48
C SER A 46 24.67 -35.27 -0.24
N ASP A 47 25.12 -35.27 1.02
CA ASP A 47 26.49 -35.59 1.41
C ASP A 47 26.72 -37.10 1.66
N GLY A 48 25.69 -37.93 1.44
CA GLY A 48 25.81 -39.40 1.51
C GLY A 48 25.96 -39.98 2.93
N GLU A 49 25.82 -39.16 3.97
CA GLU A 49 25.88 -39.62 5.36
C GLU A 49 24.51 -40.16 5.82
N SER A 50 24.54 -41.33 6.46
CA SER A 50 23.36 -41.96 7.05
C SER A 50 22.89 -41.15 8.27
N LEU A 51 21.68 -40.59 8.19
CA LEU A 51 21.02 -39.84 9.25
C LEU A 51 20.71 -40.75 10.47
N THR A 52 21.57 -40.70 11.49
CA THR A 52 21.25 -41.24 12.81
C THR A 52 20.61 -40.14 13.67
N ILE A 53 19.30 -40.25 13.93
CA ILE A 53 18.60 -39.35 14.87
C ILE A 53 19.01 -39.75 16.30
N GLY A 54 20.05 -39.11 16.83
CA GLY A 54 20.45 -39.27 18.22
C GLY A 54 19.42 -38.70 19.20
N GLU A 55 19.21 -39.37 20.33
CA GLU A 55 18.40 -38.86 21.43
C GLU A 55 18.96 -37.53 21.95
N ARG A 56 18.05 -36.56 22.13
CA ARG A 56 18.32 -35.16 22.47
C ARG A 56 19.03 -34.98 23.81
N GLU A 57 20.16 -34.27 23.81
CA GLU A 57 20.55 -33.42 24.94
C GLU A 57 19.73 -32.12 24.92
N SER A 58 19.12 -31.82 26.06
CA SER A 58 18.25 -30.67 26.26
C SER A 58 19.04 -29.37 26.46
N VAL A 59 19.13 -28.53 25.42
CA VAL A 59 19.59 -27.15 25.58
C VAL A 59 18.41 -26.28 26.02
N LYS A 60 18.37 -25.94 27.31
CA LYS A 60 17.47 -24.92 27.86
C LYS A 60 18.00 -23.52 27.52
N GLN A 61 17.33 -22.80 26.63
CA GLN A 61 17.44 -21.34 26.57
C GLN A 61 16.18 -20.70 27.17
N LYS A 62 16.38 -20.01 28.29
CA LYS A 62 15.38 -19.23 29.03
C LYS A 62 14.99 -17.99 28.21
N VAL A 63 13.70 -17.85 27.91
CA VAL A 63 13.05 -16.54 27.81
C VAL A 63 11.76 -16.59 28.62
N SER A 64 11.76 -15.83 29.70
CA SER A 64 10.70 -15.68 30.68
C SER A 64 9.50 -14.93 30.10
N ALA A 65 8.34 -15.56 30.10
CA ALA A 65 7.04 -14.90 30.01
C ALA A 65 6.42 -14.85 31.41
N ALA A 66 6.09 -13.65 31.89
CA ALA A 66 5.30 -13.45 33.09
C ALA A 66 3.84 -13.19 32.70
N ASN A 67 2.91 -13.92 33.32
CA ASN A 67 1.52 -13.48 33.47
C ASN A 67 0.90 -14.03 34.77
N GLY A 68 0.02 -13.21 35.38
CA GLY A 68 -0.58 -13.21 36.74
C GLY A 68 -0.92 -14.56 37.41
N LYS A 69 -0.98 -14.66 38.76
CA LYS A 69 -1.81 -13.95 39.78
C LYS A 69 -1.37 -14.42 41.20
N PRO A 70 -2.06 -14.10 42.33
CA PRO A 70 -2.42 -12.81 42.93
C PRO A 70 -1.90 -12.68 44.40
N SER A 71 -2.24 -11.56 45.05
CA SER A 71 -2.31 -11.35 46.53
C SER A 71 -1.04 -10.92 47.29
N SER A 72 -1.02 -9.63 47.65
CA SER A 72 -1.05 -9.10 49.03
C SER A 72 -0.16 -7.84 49.20
N LYS A 73 -0.79 -6.77 49.68
CA LYS A 73 -0.16 -5.54 50.22
C LYS A 73 0.74 -5.93 51.43
N PRO A 74 1.72 -5.13 51.91
CA PRO A 74 1.72 -3.66 51.93
C PRO A 74 3.10 -2.92 51.86
N THR A 75 2.98 -1.59 51.89
CA THR A 75 3.88 -0.61 52.56
C THR A 75 5.00 0.12 51.80
N LYS A 76 4.85 1.45 51.83
CA LYS A 76 5.73 2.55 51.44
C LYS A 76 7.21 2.37 51.79
N LYS A 77 8.11 2.79 50.88
CA LYS A 77 9.24 3.67 51.22
C LYS A 77 9.77 4.44 50.00
N ARG A 78 9.89 5.76 50.19
CA ARG A 78 10.56 6.79 49.37
C ARG A 78 12.01 6.40 49.02
N ARG A 79 12.55 7.01 47.95
CA ARG A 79 13.58 6.47 47.04
C ARG A 79 14.00 7.44 45.92
N THR A 80 14.19 8.72 46.26
CA THR A 80 14.88 9.83 45.56
C THR A 80 15.31 9.69 44.09
N VAL A 81 14.82 10.65 43.29
CA VAL A 81 15.33 11.16 42.01
C VAL A 81 16.82 11.51 42.10
N ARG A 82 17.62 11.08 41.12
CA ARG A 82 18.87 11.71 40.73
C ARG A 82 18.71 12.22 39.31
N GLU A 83 18.68 13.54 39.21
CA GLU A 83 18.96 14.29 37.99
C GLU A 83 20.46 14.13 37.70
N ASP A 84 20.80 13.83 36.44
CA ASP A 84 22.08 14.25 35.87
C ASP A 84 21.76 15.14 34.66
N PRO A 85 22.33 16.36 34.61
CA PRO A 85 22.14 17.30 33.53
C PRO A 85 23.24 17.14 32.48
N ASP A 86 22.92 17.72 31.33
CA ASP A 86 23.85 18.24 30.33
C ASP A 86 24.43 17.27 29.30
N GLY A 87 24.01 17.51 28.07
CA GLY A 87 24.33 16.73 26.87
C GLY A 87 23.65 17.35 25.65
N SER A 88 23.91 18.64 25.43
CA SER A 88 23.83 19.41 24.18
C SER A 88 23.47 18.58 22.94
N GLY A 89 22.36 18.84 22.26
CA GLY A 89 22.14 20.11 21.57
C GLY A 89 22.63 20.10 20.11
N GLN A 90 22.62 18.95 19.41
CA GLN A 90 22.84 18.87 17.96
C GLN A 90 22.05 17.71 17.34
N SER A 91 20.76 17.91 17.05
CA SER A 91 19.99 16.96 16.21
C SER A 91 18.87 17.60 15.38
N HIS A 92 18.44 18.83 15.72
CA HIS A 92 17.25 19.42 15.10
C HIS A 92 17.45 20.19 13.79
N ARG A 93 18.57 20.03 13.07
CA ARG A 93 18.86 20.87 11.87
C ARG A 93 18.94 20.12 10.54
N ARG A 94 18.34 18.93 10.42
CA ARG A 94 18.45 18.09 9.21
C ARG A 94 17.13 17.84 8.46
N VAL A 95 16.00 18.41 8.89
CA VAL A 95 14.66 17.96 8.46
C VAL A 95 13.89 18.98 7.60
N GLU A 96 14.55 19.96 6.98
CA GLU A 96 13.84 20.87 6.04
C GLU A 96 14.13 20.60 4.56
N GLN A 97 15.01 19.65 4.24
CA GLN A 97 15.38 19.40 2.85
C GLN A 97 14.42 18.40 2.20
N LYS A 98 13.41 18.90 1.50
CA LYS A 98 12.60 18.10 0.56
C LYS A 98 13.53 17.52 -0.52
N SER A 99 13.33 16.25 -0.89
CA SER A 99 14.02 15.70 -2.05
C SER A 99 13.54 16.44 -3.31
N VAL A 100 14.51 16.92 -4.10
CA VAL A 100 14.28 17.56 -5.40
C VAL A 100 13.48 16.65 -6.34
N LEU A 101 13.57 15.33 -6.16
CA LEU A 101 12.91 14.32 -6.99
C LEU A 101 11.37 14.43 -6.97
N PHE A 102 10.79 15.04 -5.94
CA PHE A 102 9.34 15.16 -5.78
C PHE A 102 8.82 16.60 -5.91
N LEU A 103 9.68 17.54 -6.25
CA LEU A 103 9.30 18.94 -6.47
C LEU A 103 9.00 19.19 -7.94
N LEU A 104 8.09 20.13 -8.21
CA LEU A 104 7.81 20.58 -9.57
C LEU A 104 9.03 21.23 -10.24
N ASP A 105 9.87 21.90 -9.44
CA ASP A 105 11.04 22.65 -9.90
C ASP A 105 11.95 21.80 -10.81
N GLY A 106 12.21 22.31 -12.02
CA GLY A 106 13.13 21.69 -12.97
C GLY A 106 12.51 20.71 -13.97
N LEU A 107 11.18 20.56 -13.98
CA LEU A 107 10.43 19.75 -14.96
C LEU A 107 9.89 20.54 -16.16
N ASP A 108 9.84 21.87 -16.09
CA ASP A 108 9.17 22.72 -17.08
C ASP A 108 9.82 22.69 -18.48
N THR A 109 11.11 22.33 -18.56
CA THR A 109 11.91 22.38 -19.79
C THR A 109 12.05 21.02 -20.49
N LEU A 110 11.27 20.01 -20.10
CA LEU A 110 11.45 18.64 -20.57
C LEU A 110 10.84 18.40 -21.96
N ASN A 111 11.61 17.71 -22.81
CA ASN A 111 11.07 17.13 -24.03
C ASN A 111 10.25 15.89 -23.68
N ARG A 112 8.94 15.98 -23.87
CA ARG A 112 7.96 15.00 -23.37
C ARG A 112 7.82 13.86 -24.36
N LEU A 113 8.59 12.80 -24.15
CA LEU A 113 8.28 11.51 -24.77
C LEU A 113 7.25 10.78 -23.89
N SER A 114 6.04 10.66 -24.44
CA SER A 114 4.94 9.95 -23.80
C SER A 114 4.80 8.55 -24.39
N GLY A 115 4.58 7.55 -23.53
CA GLY A 115 4.08 6.26 -23.95
C GLY A 115 2.59 6.32 -24.30
N SER A 116 2.12 5.38 -25.11
CA SER A 116 0.68 5.14 -25.25
C SER A 116 0.08 4.69 -23.93
N LEU A 117 -1.22 4.90 -23.74
CA LEU A 117 -1.93 4.28 -22.62
C LEU A 117 -1.81 2.75 -22.72
N PRO A 118 -1.63 2.04 -21.58
CA PRO A 118 -1.78 0.59 -21.55
C PRO A 118 -3.18 0.17 -22.03
N ASP A 119 -3.25 -0.94 -22.76
CA ASP A 119 -4.50 -1.49 -23.27
C ASP A 119 -5.50 -1.75 -22.13
N ASP A 120 -6.77 -1.44 -22.37
CA ASP A 120 -7.85 -1.90 -21.51
C ASP A 120 -8.45 -3.20 -22.04
N TYR A 121 -8.85 -4.08 -21.12
CA TYR A 121 -9.63 -5.26 -21.46
C TYR A 121 -11.14 -4.99 -21.37
N TRP A 122 -11.55 -3.84 -20.82
CA TRP A 122 -12.94 -3.53 -20.52
C TRP A 122 -13.50 -2.46 -21.45
N THR A 123 -14.70 -2.72 -22.00
CA THR A 123 -15.46 -1.72 -22.75
C THR A 123 -16.48 -1.01 -21.86
N PRO A 124 -16.92 0.22 -22.21
CA PRO A 124 -17.96 0.93 -21.47
C PRO A 124 -19.22 0.08 -21.33
N GLY A 125 -19.71 -0.10 -20.10
CA GLY A 125 -20.92 -0.90 -19.84
C GLY A 125 -20.65 -2.31 -19.33
N MET A 126 -19.43 -2.83 -19.50
CA MET A 126 -19.09 -4.15 -18.95
C MET A 126 -19.02 -4.14 -17.43
N GLU A 127 -19.51 -5.22 -16.82
CA GLU A 127 -19.25 -5.50 -15.42
C GLU A 127 -17.77 -5.85 -15.21
N VAL A 128 -17.14 -5.20 -14.22
CA VAL A 128 -15.75 -5.49 -13.87
C VAL A 128 -15.71 -6.30 -12.59
N PRO A 129 -15.18 -7.53 -12.62
CA PRO A 129 -15.15 -8.39 -11.46
C PRO A 129 -14.15 -7.85 -10.42
N LEU A 130 -14.42 -8.16 -9.15
CA LEU A 130 -13.70 -7.60 -8.00
C LEU A 130 -12.20 -7.90 -7.99
N ASP A 131 -11.77 -9.03 -8.58
CA ASP A 131 -10.35 -9.40 -8.74
C ASP A 131 -9.61 -8.54 -9.78
N ARG A 132 -10.34 -7.69 -10.51
CA ARG A 132 -9.82 -6.81 -11.56
C ARG A 132 -9.87 -5.33 -11.19
N TRP A 133 -10.41 -5.01 -10.02
CA TRP A 133 -10.29 -3.67 -9.45
C TRP A 133 -8.83 -3.34 -9.16
N VAL A 134 -8.48 -2.05 -9.17
CA VAL A 134 -7.13 -1.61 -8.77
C VAL A 134 -6.84 -2.14 -7.38
N PHE A 135 -5.68 -2.79 -7.26
CA PHE A 135 -5.33 -3.59 -6.10
C PHE A 135 -5.51 -2.81 -4.79
N GLY A 136 -6.13 -3.44 -3.80
CA GLY A 136 -6.57 -2.79 -2.57
C GLY A 136 -5.40 -2.29 -1.70
N GLN A 137 -4.19 -2.79 -1.94
CA GLN A 137 -2.98 -2.28 -1.29
C GLN A 137 -2.47 -0.97 -1.89
N HIS A 138 -2.88 -0.61 -3.11
CA HIS A 138 -2.66 0.71 -3.72
C HIS A 138 -3.66 1.71 -3.13
N ASN A 139 -3.68 1.85 -1.80
CA ASN A 139 -4.79 2.47 -1.07
C ASN A 139 -4.69 4.00 -0.91
N LYS A 140 -3.62 4.63 -1.40
CA LYS A 140 -3.38 6.08 -1.28
C LYS A 140 -2.90 6.65 -2.60
N LEU A 141 -3.32 7.88 -2.90
CA LEU A 141 -2.98 8.53 -4.17
C LEU A 141 -1.77 9.48 -4.06
N LEU A 142 -1.47 10.02 -2.86
CA LEU A 142 -0.32 10.91 -2.71
C LEU A 142 1.02 10.22 -3.06
N PRO A 143 1.26 8.94 -2.67
CA PRO A 143 2.39 8.17 -3.19
C PRO A 143 2.42 8.01 -4.73
N VAL A 144 1.25 7.88 -5.37
CA VAL A 144 1.13 7.78 -6.84
C VAL A 144 1.63 9.07 -7.48
N LYS A 145 1.19 10.23 -6.96
CA LYS A 145 1.64 11.55 -7.40
C LYS A 145 3.16 11.71 -7.24
N ALA A 146 3.67 11.40 -6.06
CA ALA A 146 5.11 11.48 -5.78
C ALA A 146 5.92 10.58 -6.73
N SER A 147 5.49 9.34 -6.95
CA SER A 147 6.18 8.42 -7.86
C SER A 147 6.10 8.84 -9.33
N CYS A 148 4.98 9.39 -9.80
CA CYS A 148 4.87 10.00 -11.14
C CYS A 148 5.89 11.11 -11.31
N ARG A 149 6.00 12.00 -10.33
CA ARG A 149 6.96 13.11 -10.34
C ARG A 149 8.41 12.65 -10.27
N GLY A 150 8.68 11.65 -9.43
CA GLY A 150 10.00 11.06 -9.38
C GLY A 150 10.40 10.44 -10.70
N LEU A 151 9.49 9.71 -11.36
CA LEU A 151 9.76 9.17 -12.69
C LEU A 151 9.95 10.27 -13.74
N ALA A 152 9.17 11.35 -13.70
CA ALA A 152 9.34 12.51 -14.58
C ALA A 152 10.75 13.11 -14.48
N HIS A 153 11.27 13.27 -13.27
CA HIS A 153 12.64 13.74 -13.04
C HIS A 153 13.68 12.77 -13.56
N LEU A 154 13.50 11.46 -13.36
CA LEU A 154 14.44 10.47 -13.88
C LEU A 154 14.47 10.46 -15.43
N LEU A 155 13.33 10.69 -16.08
CA LEU A 155 13.22 10.77 -17.53
C LEU A 155 13.90 12.01 -18.13
N LYS A 156 14.28 13.01 -17.32
CA LYS A 156 15.12 14.12 -17.74
C LYS A 156 16.47 13.67 -18.27
N ASP A 157 17.07 12.72 -17.56
CA ASP A 157 18.41 12.23 -17.85
C ASP A 157 18.38 11.11 -18.90
N ASP A 158 17.29 10.33 -18.98
CA ASP A 158 17.10 9.29 -20.00
C ASP A 158 15.67 9.31 -20.58
N PRO A 159 15.42 10.18 -21.59
CA PRO A 159 14.10 10.35 -22.20
C PRO A 159 13.56 9.08 -22.90
N LYS A 160 14.41 8.08 -23.15
CA LYS A 160 13.98 6.84 -23.83
C LYS A 160 13.26 5.87 -22.90
N GLY A 161 13.27 6.14 -21.60
CA GLY A 161 12.62 5.35 -20.54
C GLY A 161 13.62 4.82 -19.52
N ILE A 162 13.19 4.65 -18.27
CA ILE A 162 14.03 4.25 -17.13
C ILE A 162 13.83 2.78 -16.82
N PHE A 163 14.89 2.02 -16.59
CA PHE A 163 14.72 0.63 -16.15
C PHE A 163 13.93 0.56 -14.83
N TYR A 164 12.99 -0.39 -14.74
CA TYR A 164 12.04 -0.43 -13.62
C TYR A 164 12.70 -0.52 -12.24
N ASP A 165 13.79 -1.27 -12.13
CA ASP A 165 14.56 -1.49 -10.90
C ASP A 165 15.34 -0.23 -10.52
N ASP A 166 15.92 0.49 -11.49
CA ASP A 166 16.58 1.77 -11.25
C ASP A 166 15.55 2.83 -10.77
N ALA A 167 14.38 2.90 -11.40
CA ALA A 167 13.29 3.77 -10.97
C ALA A 167 12.79 3.40 -9.56
N ALA A 168 12.48 2.13 -9.33
CA ALA A 168 12.02 1.61 -8.04
C ALA A 168 13.02 1.91 -6.91
N ASN A 169 14.32 1.71 -7.16
CA ASN A 169 15.37 1.93 -6.18
C ASN A 169 15.55 3.42 -5.85
N ARG A 170 15.66 4.30 -6.87
CA ARG A 170 15.88 5.74 -6.67
C ARG A 170 14.65 6.40 -6.04
N ILE A 171 13.47 6.19 -6.61
CA ILE A 171 12.23 6.81 -6.13
C ILE A 171 11.91 6.35 -4.70
N SER A 172 12.01 5.05 -4.39
CA SER A 172 11.73 4.57 -3.02
C SER A 172 12.78 5.00 -2.00
N GLY A 173 14.03 5.22 -2.43
CA GLY A 173 15.09 5.75 -1.58
C GLY A 173 14.77 7.17 -1.12
N ASP A 174 14.45 8.04 -2.07
CA ASP A 174 14.09 9.42 -1.79
C ASP A 174 12.74 9.54 -1.07
N ALA A 175 11.82 8.60 -1.31
CA ALA A 175 10.53 8.55 -0.62
C ALA A 175 10.67 8.41 0.90
N ILE A 176 11.81 7.93 1.43
CA ILE A 176 12.09 7.92 2.88
C ILE A 176 12.17 9.34 3.42
N ILE A 177 12.90 10.23 2.71
CA ILE A 177 13.06 11.63 3.11
C ILE A 177 11.69 12.32 3.10
N LEU A 178 10.91 12.11 2.03
CA LEU A 178 9.55 12.64 1.96
C LEU A 178 8.65 12.06 3.06
N GLY A 179 8.70 10.76 3.33
CA GLY A 179 7.89 10.15 4.37
C GLY A 179 8.23 10.63 5.78
N ASP A 180 9.50 10.91 6.07
CA ASP A 180 9.92 11.53 7.34
C ASP A 180 9.34 12.95 7.49
N LEU A 181 9.40 13.75 6.42
CA LEU A 181 8.83 15.10 6.39
C LEU A 181 7.30 15.09 6.60
N LEU A 182 6.60 14.17 5.93
CA LEU A 182 5.16 14.02 6.07
C LEU A 182 4.77 13.53 7.47
N LEU A 183 5.56 12.64 8.06
CA LEU A 183 5.33 12.14 9.42
C LEU A 183 5.52 13.25 10.46
N GLU A 184 6.54 14.10 10.30
CA GLU A 184 6.70 15.28 11.14
C GLU A 184 5.52 16.23 10.99
N CYS A 185 5.05 16.45 9.76
CA CYS A 185 3.88 17.29 9.53
C CYS A 185 2.61 16.73 10.21
N ASP A 186 2.35 15.43 10.04
CA ASP A 186 1.20 14.76 10.68
C ASP A 186 1.26 14.92 12.21
N GLY A 187 2.44 14.78 12.81
CA GLY A 187 2.66 14.99 14.24
C GLY A 187 2.48 16.44 14.69
N LYS A 188 3.05 17.39 13.94
CA LYS A 188 3.01 18.83 14.26
C LYS A 188 1.59 19.38 14.26
N HIS A 189 0.77 18.97 13.30
CA HIS A 189 -0.61 19.46 13.17
C HIS A 189 -1.65 18.48 13.72
N LYS A 190 -1.23 17.38 14.35
CA LYS A 190 -2.11 16.35 14.93
C LYS A 190 -3.13 15.83 13.92
N ILE A 191 -2.68 15.56 12.70
CA ILE A 191 -3.53 15.06 11.62
C ILE A 191 -4.10 13.69 12.02
N ASP A 192 -5.41 13.53 11.88
CA ASP A 192 -6.08 12.26 12.16
C ASP A 192 -5.49 11.11 11.35
N ARG A 193 -5.43 9.91 11.93
CA ARG A 193 -4.84 8.71 11.30
C ARG A 193 -5.38 8.41 9.89
N ASP A 194 -6.66 8.65 9.63
CA ASP A 194 -7.26 8.40 8.31
C ASP A 194 -6.86 9.45 7.26
N LYS A 195 -6.52 10.65 7.73
CA LYS A 195 -6.10 11.81 6.92
C LYS A 195 -4.58 11.92 6.81
N ALA A 196 -3.83 11.22 7.66
CA ALA A 196 -2.37 11.23 7.73
C ALA A 196 -1.71 11.14 6.35
N LEU A 197 -0.84 12.10 6.07
CA LEU A 197 -0.13 12.28 4.81
C LEU A 197 0.99 11.27 4.64
N SER A 198 1.64 10.87 5.73
CA SER A 198 2.74 9.90 5.73
C SER A 198 2.27 8.47 5.45
N THR A 199 0.95 8.23 5.38
CA THR A 199 0.38 6.91 5.11
C THR A 199 0.88 6.38 3.78
N ALA A 200 1.36 5.13 3.79
CA ALA A 200 1.92 4.42 2.65
C ALA A 200 3.29 4.91 2.16
N PHE A 201 3.87 5.97 2.73
CA PHE A 201 5.28 6.32 2.51
C PHE A 201 6.21 5.52 3.45
N PRO A 202 7.43 5.18 3.01
CA PRO A 202 8.46 4.68 3.89
C PRO A 202 9.04 5.82 4.73
N ASN A 203 9.61 5.49 5.88
CA ASN A 203 10.26 6.46 6.77
C ASN A 203 11.49 5.83 7.42
N SER A 204 12.36 6.65 8.00
CA SER A 204 13.63 6.22 8.60
C SER A 204 13.45 5.43 9.90
N ILE A 205 12.24 5.44 10.48
CA ILE A 205 11.90 4.64 11.66
C ILE A 205 11.91 3.15 11.31
N ASP A 206 11.43 2.76 10.12
CA ASP A 206 11.50 1.38 9.65
C ASP A 206 12.91 0.99 9.16
N LYS A 207 13.74 0.55 10.09
CA LYS A 207 15.10 0.05 9.79
C LYS A 207 15.10 -1.27 9.00
N SER A 208 13.96 -1.96 8.88
CA SER A 208 13.90 -3.26 8.20
C SER A 208 13.88 -3.16 6.67
N GLY A 209 13.69 -1.95 6.12
CA GLY A 209 13.58 -1.72 4.68
C GLY A 209 12.27 -2.25 4.05
N LYS A 210 11.38 -2.85 4.84
CA LYS A 210 10.13 -3.44 4.36
C LYS A 210 9.17 -2.38 3.83
N ALA A 211 9.06 -1.24 4.50
CA ALA A 211 8.25 -0.13 4.03
C ALA A 211 8.76 0.41 2.70
N ARG A 212 10.09 0.55 2.54
CA ARG A 212 10.71 0.98 1.28
C ARG A 212 10.42 -0.01 0.15
N SER A 213 10.64 -1.30 0.38
CA SER A 213 10.36 -2.35 -0.61
C SER A 213 8.88 -2.39 -0.98
N ARG A 214 7.98 -2.22 0.01
CA ARG A 214 6.54 -2.10 -0.25
C ARG A 214 6.22 -0.90 -1.13
N TYR A 215 6.77 0.27 -0.80
CA TYR A 215 6.57 1.49 -1.57
C TYR A 215 7.02 1.31 -3.02
N ALA A 216 8.23 0.78 -3.22
CA ALA A 216 8.79 0.50 -4.54
C ALA A 216 7.86 -0.39 -5.37
N ASN A 217 7.43 -1.51 -4.81
CA ASN A 217 6.60 -2.49 -5.53
C ASN A 217 5.17 -2.00 -5.78
N GLN A 218 4.57 -1.29 -4.83
CA GLN A 218 3.16 -0.88 -4.88
C GLN A 218 2.95 0.45 -5.58
N PHE A 219 3.84 1.41 -5.40
CA PHE A 219 3.63 2.80 -5.87
C PHE A 219 4.62 3.25 -6.93
N VAL A 220 5.64 2.46 -7.26
CA VAL A 220 6.54 2.74 -8.40
C VAL A 220 6.29 1.72 -9.51
N ALA A 221 6.84 0.53 -9.36
CA ALA A 221 6.65 -0.60 -10.27
C ALA A 221 7.23 -1.88 -9.65
N SER A 222 6.63 -3.02 -9.97
CA SER A 222 7.21 -4.34 -9.78
C SER A 222 7.10 -5.15 -11.07
N VAL A 223 7.96 -6.16 -11.24
CA VAL A 223 7.96 -7.00 -12.44
C VAL A 223 7.86 -8.46 -12.02
N ASN A 224 6.91 -9.19 -12.60
CA ASN A 224 6.79 -10.63 -12.36
C ASN A 224 7.76 -11.44 -13.22
N LYS A 225 7.80 -12.77 -13.01
CA LYS A 225 8.70 -13.67 -13.76
C LYS A 225 8.46 -13.66 -15.27
N GLN A 226 7.27 -13.26 -15.70
CA GLN A 226 6.85 -13.15 -17.09
C GLN A 226 7.20 -11.77 -17.70
N GLY A 227 7.85 -10.88 -16.95
CA GLY A 227 8.22 -9.55 -17.44
C GLY A 227 7.06 -8.55 -17.47
N GLN A 228 5.91 -8.87 -16.88
CA GLN A 228 4.78 -7.96 -16.78
C GLN A 228 5.00 -6.99 -15.62
N VAL A 229 4.81 -5.70 -15.91
CA VAL A 229 4.89 -4.63 -14.92
C VAL A 229 3.57 -4.53 -14.17
N SER A 230 3.63 -4.37 -12.85
CA SER A 230 2.48 -4.10 -11.98
C SER A 230 2.79 -2.97 -10.99
N GLY A 231 1.76 -2.40 -10.37
CA GLY A 231 1.88 -1.31 -9.40
C GLY A 231 0.88 -0.19 -9.70
N ALA A 232 0.70 0.72 -8.76
CA ALA A 232 -0.32 1.76 -8.85
C ALA A 232 -0.17 2.63 -10.11
N LEU A 233 1.06 2.96 -10.53
CA LEU A 233 1.27 3.80 -11.71
C LEU A 233 0.73 3.15 -13.00
N ILE A 234 0.94 1.84 -13.18
CA ILE A 234 0.45 1.12 -14.36
C ILE A 234 -1.05 0.81 -14.23
N ASP A 235 -1.53 0.50 -13.02
CA ASP A 235 -2.96 0.28 -12.74
C ASP A 235 -3.80 1.53 -13.03
N PHE A 236 -3.25 2.73 -12.75
CA PHE A 236 -3.86 4.01 -13.10
C PHE A 236 -3.50 4.49 -14.51
N LYS A 237 -2.79 3.69 -15.32
CA LYS A 237 -2.39 4.05 -16.70
C LYS A 237 -1.61 5.37 -16.81
N LEU A 238 -0.86 5.70 -15.77
CA LEU A 238 0.02 6.89 -15.71
C LEU A 238 1.40 6.57 -16.29
N ILE A 239 1.75 5.29 -16.39
CA ILE A 239 2.95 4.83 -17.08
C ILE A 239 2.59 3.78 -18.12
N ASN A 240 3.51 3.55 -19.03
CA ASN A 240 3.61 2.33 -19.83
C ASN A 240 5.06 1.85 -19.78
N TYR A 241 5.38 0.75 -20.46
CA TYR A 241 6.73 0.22 -20.49
C TYR A 241 7.10 -0.37 -21.84
N LYS A 242 8.38 -0.25 -22.19
CA LYS A 242 8.98 -0.96 -23.31
C LYS A 242 9.37 -2.37 -22.84
N PRO A 243 8.84 -3.43 -23.46
CA PRO A 243 9.15 -4.80 -23.04
C PRO A 243 10.62 -5.13 -23.29
N GLY A 244 11.17 -6.01 -22.47
CA GLY A 244 12.55 -6.47 -22.54
C GLY A 244 12.93 -7.24 -21.29
N LYS A 245 14.14 -7.82 -21.26
CA LYS A 245 14.64 -8.55 -20.07
C LYS A 245 14.63 -7.69 -18.80
N ARG A 246 14.87 -6.38 -18.97
CA ARG A 246 14.66 -5.35 -17.95
C ARG A 246 13.75 -4.30 -18.60
N PRO A 247 12.45 -4.27 -18.29
CA PRO A 247 11.52 -3.34 -18.93
C PRO A 247 11.87 -1.90 -18.55
N ARG A 248 11.66 -0.99 -19.50
CA ARG A 248 11.88 0.45 -19.32
C ARG A 248 10.55 1.17 -19.17
N LEU A 249 10.35 1.82 -18.04
CA LEU A 249 9.17 2.63 -17.72
C LEU A 249 9.23 3.96 -18.47
N ILE A 250 8.08 4.39 -18.96
CA ILE A 250 7.84 5.68 -19.59
C ILE A 250 6.53 6.25 -19.04
N LEU A 251 6.44 7.57 -18.85
CA LEU A 251 5.17 8.20 -18.51
C LEU A 251 4.23 8.21 -19.72
N THR A 252 2.93 8.02 -19.49
CA THR A 252 1.91 8.34 -20.49
C THR A 252 1.69 9.84 -20.52
N GLU A 253 0.88 10.33 -21.46
CA GLU A 253 0.47 11.75 -21.47
C GLU A 253 -0.21 12.15 -20.15
N SER A 254 -1.18 11.35 -19.67
CA SER A 254 -1.80 11.54 -18.36
C SER A 254 -0.80 11.49 -17.20
N GLY A 255 0.22 10.62 -17.29
CA GLY A 255 1.30 10.56 -16.30
C GLY A 255 2.12 11.85 -16.24
N TRP A 256 2.46 12.41 -17.39
CA TRP A 256 3.15 13.70 -17.49
C TRP A 256 2.28 14.84 -16.97
N GLU A 257 1.02 14.91 -17.39
CA GLU A 257 0.08 15.94 -16.94
C GLU A 257 -0.05 15.89 -15.41
N PHE A 258 -0.27 14.70 -14.85
CA PHE A 258 -0.35 14.52 -13.41
C PHE A 258 0.97 14.89 -12.71
N ALA A 259 2.12 14.51 -13.24
CA ALA A 259 3.41 14.86 -12.67
C ALA A 259 3.67 16.38 -12.64
N LEU A 260 3.13 17.14 -13.60
CA LEU A 260 3.37 18.57 -13.76
C LEU A 260 2.35 19.46 -13.02
N MET A 261 1.20 18.94 -12.61
CA MET A 261 0.25 19.72 -11.80
C MET A 261 0.83 20.08 -10.43
N ARG A 262 0.76 21.35 -10.01
CA ARG A 262 1.17 21.76 -8.66
C ARG A 262 0.38 20.99 -7.60
N ASN A 263 1.06 20.45 -6.59
CA ASN A 263 0.45 19.70 -5.50
C ASN A 263 0.63 20.44 -4.16
N PRO A 264 -0.44 20.65 -3.37
CA PRO A 264 -0.38 21.38 -2.11
C PRO A 264 0.55 20.76 -1.05
N ILE A 265 0.82 19.45 -1.10
CA ILE A 265 1.67 18.78 -0.12
C ILE A 265 3.12 18.74 -0.59
N LEU A 266 3.35 18.38 -1.84
CA LEU A 266 4.71 18.21 -2.38
C LEU A 266 5.39 19.56 -2.61
N ASP A 267 4.67 20.54 -3.16
CA ASP A 267 5.26 21.79 -3.62
C ASP A 267 5.12 22.93 -2.58
N GLU A 268 4.18 22.82 -1.64
CA GLU A 268 3.94 23.86 -0.63
C GLU A 268 4.26 23.40 0.80
N HIS A 269 4.06 24.29 1.78
CA HIS A 269 4.28 23.97 3.18
C HIS A 269 3.07 23.26 3.77
N CYS A 270 3.34 22.18 4.48
CA CYS A 270 2.32 21.40 5.15
C CYS A 270 1.78 22.16 6.38
N GLY A 271 0.47 22.41 6.39
CA GLY A 271 -0.28 23.19 7.37
C GLY A 271 -1.44 22.40 8.00
N PRO A 272 -2.12 22.98 9.00
CA PRO A 272 -3.18 22.29 9.74
C PRO A 272 -4.44 22.00 8.91
N HIS A 273 -4.60 22.67 7.77
CA HIS A 273 -5.70 22.47 6.82
C HIS A 273 -5.18 22.00 5.45
N SER A 274 -4.01 21.38 5.41
CA SER A 274 -3.45 20.87 4.16
C SER A 274 -4.37 19.83 3.52
N ILE A 275 -4.89 20.18 2.35
CA ILE A 275 -5.58 19.26 1.45
C ILE A 275 -4.53 18.47 0.65
N LYS A 276 -4.79 17.19 0.40
CA LYS A 276 -3.82 16.30 -0.28
C LYS A 276 -3.64 16.64 -1.75
N PHE A 277 -4.71 17.11 -2.37
CA PHE A 277 -4.82 17.41 -3.79
C PHE A 277 -5.56 18.72 -3.97
N SER A 278 -5.14 19.52 -4.95
CA SER A 278 -5.91 20.68 -5.38
C SER A 278 -7.20 20.25 -6.10
N GLU A 279 -8.15 21.18 -6.26
CA GLU A 279 -9.38 20.92 -7.03
C GLU A 279 -9.07 20.53 -8.48
N GLU A 280 -8.02 21.13 -9.06
CA GLU A 280 -7.54 20.84 -10.41
C GLU A 280 -7.02 19.40 -10.53
N GLU A 281 -6.20 18.97 -9.55
CA GLU A 281 -5.68 17.59 -9.50
C GLU A 281 -6.82 16.58 -9.33
N VAL A 282 -7.77 16.85 -8.43
CA VAL A 282 -8.95 15.99 -8.22
C VAL A 282 -9.77 15.88 -9.50
N LYS A 283 -10.10 17.02 -10.13
CA LYS A 283 -10.87 17.06 -11.38
C LYS A 283 -10.17 16.29 -12.50
N PHE A 284 -8.87 16.52 -12.68
CA PHE A 284 -8.07 15.78 -13.66
C PHE A 284 -8.12 14.27 -13.41
N PHE A 285 -7.84 13.85 -12.18
CA PHE A 285 -7.70 12.43 -11.87
C PHE A 285 -9.04 11.69 -11.99
N LEU A 286 -10.14 12.33 -11.58
CA LEU A 286 -11.49 11.77 -11.77
C LEU A 286 -11.88 11.68 -13.25
N ASN A 287 -11.54 12.68 -14.08
CA ASN A 287 -11.74 12.61 -15.53
C ASN A 287 -10.93 11.47 -16.15
N HIS A 288 -9.65 11.34 -15.75
CA HIS A 288 -8.77 10.29 -16.23
C HIS A 288 -9.27 8.90 -15.83
N ILE A 289 -9.72 8.70 -14.58
CA ILE A 289 -10.31 7.43 -14.13
C ILE A 289 -11.54 7.09 -14.97
N ALA A 290 -12.47 8.03 -15.13
CA ALA A 290 -13.72 7.81 -15.87
C ALA A 290 -13.48 7.47 -17.36
N ALA A 291 -12.48 8.10 -17.98
CA ALA A 291 -12.15 7.87 -19.40
C ALA A 291 -11.28 6.62 -19.60
N ASN A 292 -10.27 6.42 -18.76
CA ASN A 292 -9.17 5.52 -19.06
C ASN A 292 -9.03 4.34 -18.09
N VAL A 293 -9.56 4.41 -16.87
CA VAL A 293 -9.36 3.36 -15.83
C VAL A 293 -10.68 2.72 -15.47
N ARG A 294 -11.26 1.97 -16.42
CA ARG A 294 -12.64 1.45 -16.35
C ARG A 294 -12.91 0.60 -15.12
N ALA A 295 -11.92 -0.20 -14.70
CA ALA A 295 -12.03 -1.01 -13.49
C ALA A 295 -12.21 -0.16 -12.22
N GLU A 296 -11.53 0.98 -12.14
CA GLU A 296 -11.62 1.87 -10.99
C GLU A 296 -12.88 2.75 -11.05
N ASP A 297 -13.27 3.25 -12.24
CA ASP A 297 -14.54 3.95 -12.43
C ASP A 297 -15.72 3.06 -12.00
N PHE A 298 -15.72 1.80 -12.42
CA PHE A 298 -16.71 0.81 -12.00
C PHE A 298 -16.72 0.63 -10.48
N ALA A 299 -15.55 0.43 -9.86
CA ALA A 299 -15.42 0.26 -8.42
C ALA A 299 -15.99 1.46 -7.64
N TYR A 300 -15.66 2.68 -8.05
CA TYR A 300 -16.12 3.90 -7.38
C TYR A 300 -17.63 4.04 -7.48
N ARG A 301 -18.21 3.82 -8.66
CA ARG A 301 -19.66 3.90 -8.88
C ARG A 301 -20.39 2.84 -8.08
N ALA A 302 -19.92 1.59 -8.10
CA ALA A 302 -20.52 0.50 -7.34
C ALA A 302 -20.55 0.81 -5.83
N ILE A 303 -19.43 1.29 -5.28
CA ILE A 303 -19.34 1.68 -3.86
C ILE A 303 -20.25 2.88 -3.57
N LEU A 304 -20.21 3.94 -4.37
CA LEU A 304 -21.03 5.14 -4.15
C LEU A 304 -22.53 4.82 -4.21
N GLN A 305 -22.96 4.01 -5.19
CA GLN A 305 -24.33 3.55 -5.31
C GLN A 305 -24.76 2.73 -4.09
N ALA A 306 -23.90 1.84 -3.60
CA ALA A 306 -24.17 1.07 -2.38
C ALA A 306 -24.31 1.99 -1.15
N ILE A 307 -23.43 2.98 -0.99
CA ILE A 307 -23.51 3.97 0.11
C ILE A 307 -24.82 4.77 0.01
N VAL A 308 -25.17 5.27 -1.18
CA VAL A 308 -26.42 6.01 -1.41
C VAL A 308 -27.65 5.13 -1.15
N GLY A 309 -27.57 3.84 -1.46
CA GLY A 309 -28.59 2.82 -1.15
C GLY A 309 -28.66 2.40 0.32
N GLY A 310 -27.85 2.99 1.20
CA GLY A 310 -27.87 2.75 2.65
C GLY A 310 -26.82 1.77 3.18
N ALA A 311 -26.01 1.15 2.31
CA ALA A 311 -24.88 0.33 2.73
C ALA A 311 -23.67 1.22 3.05
N ASN A 312 -23.74 1.92 4.18
CA ASN A 312 -22.80 2.96 4.56
C ASN A 312 -21.78 2.53 5.64
N THR A 313 -21.70 1.24 5.98
CA THR A 313 -20.69 0.71 6.91
C THR A 313 -19.81 -0.34 6.20
N PRO A 314 -18.62 -0.67 6.73
CA PRO A 314 -17.76 -1.70 6.14
C PRO A 314 -18.50 -3.02 5.88
N ASP A 315 -19.24 -3.53 6.86
CA ASP A 315 -19.91 -4.83 6.78
C ASP A 315 -21.08 -4.83 5.79
N LEU A 316 -21.84 -3.71 5.75
CA LEU A 316 -22.94 -3.55 4.78
C LEU A 316 -22.40 -3.43 3.36
N LEU A 317 -21.30 -2.69 3.15
CA LEU A 317 -20.64 -2.63 1.86
C LEU A 317 -20.10 -4.00 1.46
N ASP A 318 -19.46 -4.73 2.37
CA ASP A 318 -18.93 -6.06 2.08
C ASP A 318 -20.07 -7.02 1.65
N THR A 319 -21.24 -6.90 2.28
CA THR A 319 -22.45 -7.67 1.93
C THR A 319 -22.99 -7.28 0.56
N MET A 320 -23.17 -5.99 0.29
CA MET A 320 -23.70 -5.50 -1.00
C MET A 320 -22.77 -5.83 -2.17
N LEU A 321 -21.46 -5.59 -2.01
CA LEU A 321 -20.48 -5.88 -3.05
C LEU A 321 -20.40 -7.37 -3.37
N ARG A 322 -20.66 -8.24 -2.39
CA ARG A 322 -20.72 -9.69 -2.62
C ARG A 322 -21.95 -10.10 -3.43
N GLN A 323 -23.08 -9.43 -3.24
CA GLN A 323 -24.30 -9.67 -4.01
C GLN A 323 -24.22 -9.15 -5.45
N SER A 324 -23.40 -8.12 -5.70
CA SER A 324 -23.23 -7.54 -7.03
C SER A 324 -22.18 -8.24 -7.92
N VAL A 325 -21.54 -9.32 -7.44
CA VAL A 325 -20.56 -10.09 -8.24
C VAL A 325 -21.20 -11.41 -8.68
N PRO A 326 -21.11 -11.80 -9.96
CA PRO A 326 -21.71 -13.04 -10.47
C PRO A 326 -21.26 -14.31 -9.72
N ASP A 327 -22.22 -15.20 -9.43
CA ASP A 327 -22.11 -16.35 -8.51
C ASP A 327 -20.90 -17.27 -8.73
N GLU A 328 -20.50 -17.54 -9.99
CA GLU A 328 -19.40 -18.47 -10.29
C GLU A 328 -18.01 -17.94 -9.87
N ARG A 329 -17.81 -16.62 -9.83
CA ARG A 329 -16.56 -16.00 -9.38
C ARG A 329 -16.60 -15.61 -7.91
N THR A 330 -17.79 -15.30 -7.37
CA THR A 330 -18.01 -14.96 -5.96
C THR A 330 -17.61 -16.08 -5.00
N GLN A 331 -17.74 -17.34 -5.41
CA GLN A 331 -17.30 -18.48 -4.59
C GLN A 331 -15.78 -18.55 -4.38
N ARG A 332 -14.98 -17.91 -5.24
CA ARG A 332 -13.51 -17.92 -5.15
C ARG A 332 -12.94 -16.74 -4.37
N VAL A 333 -13.74 -15.71 -4.10
CA VAL A 333 -13.28 -14.50 -3.42
C VAL A 333 -13.43 -14.65 -1.91
N THR A 334 -12.31 -14.60 -1.19
CA THR A 334 -12.31 -14.60 0.27
C THR A 334 -12.83 -13.28 0.81
N LEU A 335 -13.45 -13.30 2.00
CA LEU A 335 -13.89 -12.08 2.68
C LEU A 335 -12.72 -11.11 2.93
N SER A 336 -11.54 -11.64 3.23
CA SER A 336 -10.32 -10.83 3.44
C SER A 336 -9.88 -10.10 2.16
N PHE A 337 -9.98 -10.76 1.01
CA PHE A 337 -9.69 -10.13 -0.28
C PHE A 337 -10.70 -9.02 -0.56
N LEU A 338 -11.99 -9.31 -0.40
CA LEU A 338 -13.06 -8.33 -0.62
C LEU A 338 -12.89 -7.10 0.27
N SER A 339 -12.68 -7.30 1.57
CA SER A 339 -12.53 -6.19 2.51
C SER A 339 -11.26 -5.38 2.22
N SER A 340 -10.20 -6.01 1.71
CA SER A 340 -9.00 -5.33 1.24
C SER A 340 -9.27 -4.48 0.00
N GLN A 341 -9.96 -5.02 -1.02
CA GLN A 341 -10.34 -4.28 -2.22
C GLN A 341 -11.23 -3.07 -1.89
N ARG A 342 -12.31 -3.29 -1.11
CA ARG A 342 -13.20 -2.23 -0.65
C ARG A 342 -12.43 -1.15 0.13
N SER A 343 -11.62 -1.55 1.10
CA SER A 343 -10.89 -0.58 1.94
C SER A 343 -9.90 0.26 1.12
N GLY A 344 -9.24 -0.36 0.14
CA GLY A 344 -8.35 0.33 -0.80
C GLY A 344 -9.09 1.36 -1.65
N ALA A 345 -10.17 0.94 -2.32
CA ALA A 345 -11.00 1.81 -3.14
C ALA A 345 -11.57 2.99 -2.33
N VAL A 346 -12.22 2.72 -1.18
CA VAL A 346 -12.77 3.78 -0.32
C VAL A 346 -11.67 4.73 0.17
N SER A 347 -10.44 4.25 0.39
CA SER A 347 -9.33 5.11 0.82
C SER A 347 -8.91 6.09 -0.28
N ARG A 348 -8.88 5.65 -1.54
CA ARG A 348 -8.60 6.51 -2.69
C ARG A 348 -9.75 7.47 -2.99
N MET A 349 -11.00 7.00 -2.88
CA MET A 349 -12.19 7.84 -2.99
C MET A 349 -12.19 8.96 -1.94
N SER A 350 -11.73 8.67 -0.73
CA SER A 350 -11.57 9.67 0.33
C SER A 350 -10.44 10.66 0.03
N ASP A 351 -9.32 10.20 -0.54
CA ASP A 351 -8.25 11.10 -0.99
C ASP A 351 -8.73 12.05 -2.11
N LEU A 352 -9.70 11.63 -2.95
CA LEU A 352 -10.33 12.44 -4.00
C LEU A 352 -11.58 13.20 -3.56
N GLY A 353 -11.96 13.13 -2.28
CA GLY A 353 -13.13 13.82 -1.75
C GLY A 353 -14.48 13.31 -2.28
N LEU A 354 -14.57 12.07 -2.77
CA LEU A 354 -15.84 11.44 -3.17
C LEU A 354 -16.63 10.88 -1.97
N VAL A 355 -15.91 10.46 -0.94
CA VAL A 355 -16.48 9.83 0.26
C VAL A 355 -15.80 10.38 1.50
N GLU A 356 -16.62 10.75 2.48
CA GLU A 356 -16.18 11.08 3.83
C GLU A 356 -16.33 9.89 4.77
N ARG A 357 -15.41 9.79 5.73
CA ARG A 357 -15.44 8.80 6.81
C ARG A 357 -15.77 9.49 8.12
N VAL A 358 -16.89 9.11 8.71
CA VAL A 358 -17.29 9.56 10.04
C VAL A 358 -17.01 8.44 11.04
N ARG A 359 -16.30 8.76 12.12
CA ARG A 359 -15.98 7.81 13.18
C ARG A 359 -16.74 8.14 14.46
N GLU A 360 -17.41 7.14 14.99
CA GLU A 360 -18.03 7.17 16.31
C GLU A 360 -17.46 6.01 17.14
N GLY A 361 -16.36 6.29 17.83
CA GLY A 361 -15.56 5.27 18.51
C GLY A 361 -14.94 4.28 17.52
N VAL A 362 -15.38 3.02 17.59
CA VAL A 362 -14.91 1.94 16.68
C VAL A 362 -15.75 1.82 15.40
N ARG A 363 -16.91 2.48 15.35
CA ARG A 363 -17.82 2.43 14.20
C ARG A 363 -17.38 3.44 13.16
N VAL A 364 -17.38 3.00 11.90
CA VAL A 364 -17.08 3.82 10.74
C VAL A 364 -18.32 3.86 9.86
N THR A 365 -18.76 5.06 9.53
CA THR A 365 -19.83 5.31 8.56
C THR A 365 -19.26 6.10 7.39
N TYR A 366 -19.65 5.73 6.18
CA TYR A 366 -19.27 6.38 4.93
C TYR A 366 -20.40 7.29 4.46
N LEU A 367 -20.06 8.53 4.12
CA LEU A 367 -21.01 9.49 3.57
C LEU A 367 -20.55 9.91 2.16
N PRO A 368 -21.43 9.93 1.15
CA PRO A 368 -21.09 10.45 -0.16
C PRO A 368 -21.07 11.98 -0.08
N THR A 369 -20.01 12.60 -0.59
CA THR A 369 -19.94 14.06 -0.74
C THR A 369 -20.78 14.50 -1.94
N ASP A 370 -20.95 15.82 -2.11
CA ASP A 370 -21.60 16.36 -3.31
C ASP A 370 -20.83 15.96 -4.58
N LEU A 371 -19.50 16.04 -4.55
CA LEU A 371 -18.65 15.56 -5.64
C LEU A 371 -18.84 14.06 -5.91
N GLY A 372 -19.00 13.26 -4.85
CA GLY A 372 -19.34 11.83 -4.96
C GLY A 372 -20.68 11.59 -5.66
N ARG A 373 -21.71 12.37 -5.33
CA ARG A 373 -23.04 12.27 -5.96
C ARG A 373 -22.99 12.69 -7.42
N ASP A 374 -22.28 13.78 -7.73
CA ASP A 374 -22.09 14.25 -9.09
C ASP A 374 -21.34 13.23 -9.95
N PHE A 375 -20.34 12.56 -9.38
CA PHE A 375 -19.60 11.50 -10.06
C PHE A 375 -20.51 10.33 -10.49
N ILE A 376 -21.50 9.94 -9.67
CA ILE A 376 -22.49 8.91 -10.04
C ILE A 376 -23.32 9.37 -11.24
N ASN A 377 -23.81 10.61 -11.19
CA ASN A 377 -24.75 11.15 -12.18
C ASN A 377 -24.07 11.53 -13.51
N ARG A 378 -22.74 11.67 -13.51
CA ARG A 378 -21.99 12.00 -14.72
C ARG A 378 -22.10 10.89 -15.76
N GLU A 379 -22.58 11.25 -16.94
CA GLU A 379 -22.60 10.36 -18.10
C GLU A 379 -21.19 9.84 -18.39
N ARG A 380 -21.08 8.54 -18.67
CA ARG A 380 -19.82 7.99 -19.17
C ARG A 380 -19.55 8.63 -20.52
N PRO A 381 -18.33 9.13 -20.78
CA PRO A 381 -17.95 9.51 -22.14
C PRO A 381 -18.26 8.34 -23.06
N GLN A 382 -19.19 8.55 -24.00
CA GLN A 382 -19.37 7.67 -25.14
C GLN A 382 -18.19 8.00 -26.06
N GLU A 383 -17.26 7.05 -26.20
CA GLU A 383 -16.25 7.12 -27.27
C GLU A 383 -16.85 6.71 -28.60
#